data_AF-A0A936IBZ1-F1
#
_entry.id   AF-A0A936IBZ1-F1
#
_cell.length_a   1.000
_cell.length_b   1.000
_cell.length_c   1.000
_cell.angle_alpha   90.00
_cell.angle_beta   90.00
_cell.angle_gamma   90.00
#
_symmetry.space_group_name_H-M   'P 1'
#
loop_
_entity.id
_entity.type
_entity.pdbx_description
1 polymer ?
#
loop_
_entity_poly.entity_id
_entity_poly.type
_entity_poly.pdbx_seq_one_letter_code
_entity_poly.pdbx_strand_id
1 'polypeptide(L)'
;MAIEIKLIKFDKIQFSYKDTDETLIYKNINIKIDFNFLYILNDNNLHVKFHLIYDYKSDELELPELITLSFITVYNIRNIEEVYDHELKKLKLDQKLILTLLTMIIGTARGILVVKQKETYLSDLYLPFIQADQIYNQMKEGIEVKE
;
A
#
# COMPACT_ATOMS: atom_id res chain seq x y z
N MET A 1 -23.83 14.32 2.87
CA MET A 1 -22.95 15.49 2.66
C MET A 1 -21.73 14.99 1.89
N ALA A 2 -20.60 15.71 1.79
CA ALA A 2 -19.38 15.14 1.21
C ALA A 2 -18.52 14.49 2.31
N ILE A 3 -17.94 13.32 2.04
CA ILE A 3 -16.96 12.68 2.92
C ILE A 3 -15.62 13.39 2.74
N GLU A 4 -15.03 13.87 3.82
CA GLU A 4 -13.70 14.48 3.79
C GLU A 4 -12.67 13.52 4.36
N ILE A 5 -11.59 13.29 3.62
CA ILE A 5 -10.43 12.52 4.08
C ILE A 5 -9.25 13.46 4.27
N LYS A 6 -8.62 13.40 5.43
CA LYS A 6 -7.40 14.14 5.74
C LYS A 6 -6.31 13.18 6.18
N LEU A 7 -5.19 13.17 5.46
CA LEU A 7 -3.98 12.49 5.92
C LEU A 7 -3.49 13.15 7.21
N ILE A 8 -3.37 12.36 8.27
CA ILE A 8 -2.86 12.81 9.57
C ILE A 8 -1.35 12.58 9.63
N LYS A 9 -0.91 11.35 9.33
CA LYS A 9 0.49 10.96 9.45
C LYS A 9 0.87 9.78 8.58
N PHE A 10 2.16 9.67 8.33
CA PHE A 10 2.84 8.42 8.00
C PHE A 10 3.40 7.80 9.28
N ASP A 11 3.25 6.49 9.41
CA ASP A 11 3.75 5.72 10.53
C ASP A 11 4.49 4.48 10.01
N LYS A 12 5.45 3.99 10.81
CA LYS A 12 6.20 2.75 10.56
C LYS A 12 6.74 2.59 9.13
N ILE A 13 7.36 3.62 8.56
CA ILE A 13 8.04 3.49 7.26
C ILE A 13 9.26 2.58 7.45
N GLN A 14 9.21 1.39 6.87
CA GLN A 14 10.26 0.40 6.87
C GLN A 14 10.70 0.15 5.44
N PHE A 15 12.00 0.25 5.21
CA PHE A 15 12.62 -0.05 3.92
C PHE A 15 13.84 -0.92 4.17
N SER A 16 13.94 -2.02 3.45
CA SER A 16 15.13 -2.87 3.40
C SER A 16 15.40 -3.27 1.96
N TYR A 17 16.68 -3.41 1.63
CA TYR A 17 17.12 -4.05 0.41
C TYR A 17 18.26 -5.02 0.72
N LYS A 18 18.47 -6.01 -0.14
CA LYS A 18 19.59 -6.96 -0.03
C LYS A 18 20.54 -6.76 -1.16
N ASP A 19 21.83 -6.68 -0.81
CA ASP A 19 22.93 -6.62 -1.77
C ASP A 19 23.00 -7.93 -2.58
N THR A 20 23.09 -7.82 -3.90
CA THR A 20 23.09 -8.97 -4.82
C THR A 20 23.79 -8.61 -6.13
N ASP A 21 24.06 -9.61 -6.97
CA ASP A 21 24.70 -9.40 -8.27
C ASP A 21 23.81 -8.52 -9.16
N GLU A 22 24.34 -7.37 -9.56
CA GLU A 22 23.68 -6.35 -10.38
C GLU A 22 23.09 -6.92 -11.69
N THR A 23 23.71 -7.97 -12.23
CA THR A 23 23.34 -8.57 -13.52
C THR A 23 22.07 -9.42 -13.47
N LEU A 24 21.69 -9.91 -12.28
CA LEU A 24 20.49 -10.75 -12.10
C LEU A 24 19.21 -9.92 -12.07
N ILE A 25 19.29 -8.66 -11.62
CA ILE A 25 18.16 -7.79 -11.27
C ILE A 25 17.20 -7.61 -12.43
N TYR A 26 17.67 -7.32 -13.64
CA TYR A 26 16.77 -6.80 -14.68
C TYR A 26 15.98 -7.84 -15.46
N LYS A 27 16.23 -9.15 -15.27
CA LYS A 27 15.62 -10.18 -16.13
C LYS A 27 14.42 -10.88 -15.51
N ASN A 28 14.30 -10.92 -14.19
CA ASN A 28 13.37 -11.83 -13.50
C ASN A 28 12.80 -11.24 -12.20
N ILE A 29 12.29 -10.00 -12.20
CA ILE A 29 11.67 -9.42 -11.00
C ILE A 29 10.19 -9.74 -10.98
N ASN A 30 9.71 -10.24 -9.85
CA ASN A 30 8.30 -10.28 -9.52
C ASN A 30 8.00 -9.25 -8.42
N ILE A 31 6.82 -8.64 -8.51
CA ILE A 31 6.41 -7.52 -7.66
C ILE A 31 5.11 -7.93 -6.98
N LYS A 32 5.16 -8.01 -5.64
CA LYS A 32 3.99 -8.28 -4.80
C LYS A 32 3.60 -7.01 -4.07
N ILE A 33 2.30 -6.71 -4.08
CA ILE A 33 1.76 -5.49 -3.48
C ILE A 33 0.53 -5.87 -2.67
N ASP A 34 0.54 -5.50 -1.39
CA ASP A 34 -0.56 -5.74 -0.48
C ASP A 34 -1.02 -4.44 0.17
N PHE A 35 -2.34 -4.33 0.29
CA PHE A 35 -3.00 -3.25 1.01
C PHE A 35 -3.90 -3.86 2.08
N ASN A 36 -3.81 -3.34 3.29
CA ASN A 36 -4.75 -3.67 4.36
C ASN A 36 -5.36 -2.38 4.91
N PHE A 37 -6.69 -2.36 4.97
CA PHE A 37 -7.46 -1.23 5.46
C PHE A 37 -8.05 -1.63 6.81
N LEU A 38 -7.76 -0.81 7.82
CA LEU A 38 -8.25 -1.00 9.18
C LEU A 38 -8.83 0.33 9.65
N TYR A 39 -10.12 0.36 9.94
CA TYR A 39 -10.74 1.51 10.57
C TYR A 39 -10.83 1.32 12.09
N ILE A 40 -10.35 2.31 12.83
CA ILE A 40 -10.41 2.36 14.29
C ILE A 40 -11.53 3.33 14.68
N LEU A 41 -12.64 2.80 15.19
CA LEU A 41 -13.86 3.56 15.47
C LEU A 41 -13.64 4.62 16.55
N ASN A 42 -13.00 4.25 17.66
CA ASN A 42 -12.76 5.12 18.81
C ASN A 42 -11.89 6.35 18.48
N ASP A 43 -10.94 6.19 17.57
CA ASP A 43 -10.03 7.26 17.16
C ASP A 43 -10.53 8.00 15.89
N ASN A 44 -11.63 7.54 15.29
CA ASN A 44 -12.13 7.97 13.98
C ASN A 44 -11.01 8.05 12.91
N ASN A 45 -10.24 6.97 12.81
CA ASN A 45 -9.06 6.91 11.96
C ASN A 45 -9.09 5.69 11.05
N LEU A 46 -8.88 5.92 9.76
CA LEU A 46 -8.60 4.87 8.78
C LEU A 46 -7.08 4.69 8.66
N HIS A 47 -6.62 3.51 9.02
CA HIS A 47 -5.26 3.06 8.82
C HIS A 47 -5.21 2.28 7.51
N VAL A 48 -4.32 2.69 6.61
CA VAL A 48 -4.02 1.92 5.41
C VAL A 48 -2.58 1.49 5.47
N LYS A 49 -2.37 0.18 5.62
CA LYS A 49 -1.06 -0.45 5.59
C LYS A 49 -0.75 -0.82 4.14
N PHE A 50 0.40 -0.35 3.67
CA PHE A 50 0.97 -0.71 2.39
C PHE A 50 2.15 -1.64 2.60
N HIS A 51 2.25 -2.67 1.76
CA HIS A 51 3.40 -3.54 1.70
C HIS A 51 3.77 -3.84 0.25
N LEU A 52 5.06 -3.80 -0.04
CA LEU A 52 5.63 -4.05 -1.34
C LEU A 52 6.85 -4.95 -1.18
N ILE A 53 6.92 -6.00 -1.99
CA ILE A 53 8.08 -6.87 -2.10
C ILE A 53 8.48 -6.94 -3.57
N TYR A 54 9.77 -6.72 -3.83
CA TYR A 54 10.43 -7.19 -5.05
C TYR A 54 11.15 -8.49 -4.72
N ASP A 55 10.81 -9.54 -5.44
CA ASP A 55 11.50 -10.82 -5.35
C ASP A 55 11.94 -11.28 -6.74
N TYR A 56 12.84 -12.25 -6.76
CA TYR A 56 13.30 -12.86 -7.99
C TYR A 56 12.42 -14.04 -8.37
N LYS A 57 12.03 -14.08 -9.64
CA LYS A 57 11.36 -15.23 -10.25
C LYS A 57 12.40 -16.15 -10.87
N SER A 58 12.75 -17.23 -10.19
CA SER A 58 13.53 -18.33 -10.76
C SER A 58 12.73 -19.62 -10.69
N ASP A 59 12.73 -20.40 -11.77
CA ASP A 59 12.01 -21.68 -11.84
C ASP A 59 12.64 -22.76 -10.95
N GLU A 60 13.85 -22.54 -10.44
CA GLU A 60 14.64 -23.57 -9.73
C GLU A 60 14.95 -23.25 -8.25
N LEU A 61 14.81 -21.99 -7.79
CA LEU A 61 15.14 -21.57 -6.42
C LEU A 61 14.30 -20.36 -5.98
N GLU A 62 13.70 -20.43 -4.78
CA GLU A 62 13.20 -19.23 -4.08
C GLU A 62 14.39 -18.34 -3.72
N LEU A 63 14.55 -17.27 -4.49
CA LEU A 63 15.60 -16.29 -4.28
C LEU A 63 15.15 -15.22 -3.28
N PRO A 64 16.11 -14.56 -2.59
CA PRO A 64 15.79 -13.68 -1.48
C PRO A 64 15.03 -12.41 -1.92
N GLU A 65 14.14 -11.91 -1.04
CA GLU A 65 13.51 -10.59 -1.19
C GLU A 65 14.57 -9.50 -1.44
N LEU A 66 14.46 -8.82 -2.57
CA LEU A 66 15.38 -7.78 -3.03
C LEU A 66 15.10 -6.45 -2.37
N ILE A 67 13.84 -6.06 -2.36
CA ILE A 67 13.36 -4.82 -1.77
C ILE A 67 12.09 -5.14 -1.01
N THR A 68 12.03 -4.66 0.22
CA THR A 68 10.82 -4.68 1.03
C THR A 68 10.54 -3.26 1.49
N LEU A 69 9.35 -2.76 1.15
CA LEU A 69 8.84 -1.48 1.63
C LEU A 69 7.52 -1.72 2.36
N SER A 70 7.39 -1.16 3.55
CA SER A 70 6.10 -1.07 4.21
C SER A 70 5.94 0.27 4.90
N PHE A 71 4.70 0.75 4.97
CA PHE A 71 4.35 1.92 5.75
C PHE A 71 2.86 1.90 6.07
N ILE A 72 2.46 2.69 7.06
CA ILE A 72 1.06 2.91 7.41
C ILE A 72 0.75 4.38 7.18
N THR A 73 -0.27 4.66 6.40
CA THR A 73 -0.90 5.99 6.34
C THR A 73 -2.11 6.01 7.24
N VAL A 74 -2.24 7.06 8.06
CA VAL A 74 -3.40 7.27 8.94
C VAL A 74 -4.18 8.46 8.45
N TYR A 75 -5.46 8.26 8.19
CA TYR A 75 -6.38 9.28 7.72
C TYR A 75 -7.50 9.50 8.72
N ASN A 76 -7.87 10.76 8.94
CA ASN A 76 -9.12 11.11 9.60
C ASN A 76 -10.23 11.17 8.55
N ILE A 77 -11.37 10.56 8.85
CA ILE A 77 -12.55 10.63 8.00
C ILE A 77 -13.64 11.43 8.71
N ARG A 78 -14.10 12.51 8.07
CA ARG A 78 -15.26 13.26 8.56
C ARG A 78 -16.52 12.72 7.93
N ASN A 79 -17.62 12.77 8.69
CA ASN A 79 -18.93 12.24 8.31
C ASN A 79 -18.94 10.71 8.10
N ILE A 80 -18.18 9.99 8.93
CA ILE A 80 -18.08 8.53 8.83
C ILE A 80 -19.39 7.80 9.13
N GLU A 81 -20.26 8.40 9.95
CA GLU A 81 -21.61 7.88 10.24
C GLU A 81 -22.47 7.72 8.98
N GLU A 82 -22.16 8.42 7.88
CA GLU A 82 -22.86 8.26 6.60
C GLU A 82 -22.47 6.97 5.86
N VAL A 83 -21.32 6.36 6.22
CA VAL A 83 -20.75 5.18 5.53
C VAL A 83 -20.47 4.00 6.46
N TYR A 84 -20.66 4.16 7.76
CA TYR A 84 -20.51 3.09 8.72
C TYR A 84 -21.83 2.32 8.87
N ASP A 85 -21.79 1.03 8.57
CA ASP A 85 -22.90 0.11 8.77
C ASP A 85 -22.80 -0.49 10.18
N HIS A 86 -23.60 0.05 11.09
CA HIS A 86 -23.64 -0.35 12.50
C HIS A 86 -24.08 -1.81 12.69
N GLU A 87 -24.93 -2.35 11.81
CA GLU A 87 -25.42 -3.73 11.90
C GLU A 87 -24.37 -4.73 11.43
N LEU A 88 -23.69 -4.41 10.31
CA LEU A 88 -22.66 -5.26 9.74
C LEU A 88 -21.27 -5.04 10.37
N LYS A 89 -21.12 -4.02 11.22
CA LYS A 89 -19.84 -3.52 11.73
C LYS A 89 -18.82 -3.34 10.60
N LYS A 90 -19.27 -2.76 9.49
CA LYS A 90 -18.48 -2.62 8.27
C LYS A 90 -18.54 -1.21 7.75
N LEU A 91 -17.43 -0.78 7.18
CA LEU A 91 -17.31 0.54 6.62
C LEU A 91 -17.49 0.44 5.09
N LYS A 92 -18.58 1.02 4.59
CA LYS A 92 -18.96 1.05 3.18
C LYS A 92 -18.44 2.33 2.53
N LEU A 93 -17.13 2.41 2.30
CA LEU A 93 -16.60 3.49 1.46
C LEU A 93 -17.08 3.29 0.03
N ASP A 94 -17.40 4.41 -0.63
CA ASP A 94 -17.63 4.36 -2.07
C ASP A 94 -16.34 3.96 -2.80
N GLN A 95 -16.50 3.34 -3.97
CA GLN A 95 -15.38 2.87 -4.79
C GLN A 95 -14.42 4.02 -5.14
N LYS A 96 -14.95 5.22 -5.43
CA LYS A 96 -14.14 6.38 -5.85
C LYS A 96 -13.16 6.78 -4.75
N LEU A 97 -13.58 6.71 -3.50
CA LEU A 97 -12.79 7.03 -2.33
C LEU A 97 -11.68 6.00 -2.10
N ILE A 98 -12.01 4.71 -2.22
CA ILE A 98 -11.01 3.63 -2.14
C ILE A 98 -9.97 3.78 -3.26
N LEU A 99 -10.40 4.03 -4.50
CA LEU A 99 -9.49 4.26 -5.63
C LEU A 99 -8.60 5.49 -5.42
N THR A 100 -9.14 6.56 -4.82
CA THR A 100 -8.37 7.75 -4.46
C THR A 100 -7.29 7.42 -3.43
N LEU A 101 -7.64 6.69 -2.36
CA LEU A 101 -6.68 6.25 -1.34
C LEU A 101 -5.58 5.36 -1.93
N LEU A 102 -5.95 4.36 -2.74
CA LEU A 102 -4.99 3.48 -3.41
C LEU A 102 -4.03 4.30 -4.29
N THR A 103 -4.55 5.23 -5.08
CA THR A 103 -3.73 6.07 -5.97
C THR A 103 -2.74 6.92 -5.17
N MET A 104 -3.18 7.54 -4.07
CA MET A 104 -2.32 8.32 -3.18
C MET A 104 -1.21 7.46 -2.56
N ILE A 105 -1.54 6.26 -2.10
CA ILE A 105 -0.59 5.34 -1.46
C ILE A 105 0.43 4.82 -2.48
N ILE A 106 0.01 4.42 -3.68
CA ILE A 106 0.91 3.99 -4.76
C ILE A 106 1.85 5.12 -5.17
N GLY A 107 1.32 6.34 -5.33
CA GLY A 107 2.12 7.52 -5.63
C GLY A 107 3.15 7.81 -4.55
N THR A 108 2.75 7.67 -3.28
CA THR A 108 3.66 7.84 -2.14
C THR A 108 4.74 6.75 -2.11
N ALA A 109 4.37 5.48 -2.31
CA ALA A 109 5.30 4.37 -2.36
C ALA A 109 6.37 4.60 -3.44
N ARG A 110 5.97 5.07 -4.63
CA ARG A 110 6.92 5.48 -5.68
C ARG A 110 7.90 6.53 -5.20
N GLY A 111 7.40 7.60 -4.58
CA GLY A 111 8.25 8.66 -4.04
C GLY A 111 9.25 8.15 -3.01
N ILE A 112 8.79 7.28 -2.09
CA ILE A 112 9.66 6.68 -1.06
C ILE A 112 10.75 5.81 -1.72
N LEU A 113 10.39 4.95 -2.68
CA LEU A 113 11.35 4.09 -3.37
C LEU A 113 12.43 4.90 -4.07
N VAL A 114 12.05 5.91 -4.86
CA VAL A 114 13.00 6.78 -5.57
C VAL A 114 13.98 7.42 -4.59
N VAL A 115 13.49 7.92 -3.46
CA VAL A 115 14.36 8.55 -2.44
C VAL A 115 15.26 7.53 -1.76
N LYS A 116 14.75 6.33 -1.43
CA LYS A 116 15.49 5.30 -0.69
C LYS A 116 16.49 4.52 -1.54
N GLN A 117 16.25 4.41 -2.85
CA GLN A 117 17.12 3.70 -3.80
C GLN A 117 18.17 4.62 -4.44
N LYS A 118 18.08 5.94 -4.29
CA LYS A 118 18.91 6.91 -5.03
C LYS A 118 20.42 6.65 -4.95
N GLU A 119 20.90 6.07 -3.86
CA GLU A 119 22.32 5.80 -3.61
C GLU A 119 22.67 4.30 -3.66
N THR A 120 21.75 3.47 -4.16
CA THR A 120 21.97 2.02 -4.30
C THR A 120 22.05 1.66 -5.78
N TYR A 121 22.58 0.48 -6.09
CA TYR A 121 22.58 -0.07 -7.46
C TYR A 121 21.16 -0.38 -7.99
N LEU A 122 20.13 -0.22 -7.13
CA LEU A 122 18.71 -0.38 -7.45
C LEU A 122 18.06 0.97 -7.83
N SER A 123 18.82 2.04 -8.04
CA SER A 123 18.31 3.38 -8.34
C SER A 123 17.42 3.44 -9.58
N ASP A 124 17.62 2.51 -10.53
CA ASP A 124 16.84 2.41 -11.77
C ASP A 124 15.66 1.43 -11.66
N LEU A 125 15.45 0.83 -10.49
CA LEU A 125 14.36 -0.11 -10.26
C LEU A 125 13.10 0.60 -9.75
N TYR A 126 12.30 1.07 -10.69
CA TYR A 126 11.06 1.78 -10.42
C TYR A 126 9.87 0.85 -10.19
N LEU A 127 8.96 1.26 -9.30
CA LEU A 127 7.64 0.64 -9.20
C LEU A 127 6.84 0.93 -10.48
N PRO A 128 6.43 -0.09 -11.24
CA PRO A 128 5.76 0.09 -12.52
C PRO A 128 4.43 0.82 -12.34
N PHE A 129 3.89 1.28 -13.47
CA PHE A 129 2.55 1.85 -13.49
C PHE A 129 1.51 0.79 -13.09
N ILE A 130 0.88 0.98 -11.94
CA ILE A 130 -0.19 0.13 -11.43
C ILE A 130 -1.47 0.94 -11.41
N GLN A 131 -2.54 0.37 -11.96
CA GLN A 131 -3.85 1.00 -11.99
C GLN A 131 -4.61 0.63 -10.71
N ALA A 132 -5.14 1.63 -10.00
CA ALA A 132 -5.78 1.41 -8.70
C ALA A 132 -7.06 0.57 -8.80
N ASP A 133 -7.75 0.60 -9.95
CA ASP A 133 -8.93 -0.21 -10.25
C ASP A 133 -8.59 -1.70 -10.37
N GLN A 134 -7.43 -2.04 -10.92
CA GLN A 134 -6.95 -3.43 -10.97
C GLN A 134 -6.73 -3.99 -9.57
N ILE A 135 -6.13 -3.20 -8.67
CA ILE A 135 -5.95 -3.59 -7.26
C ILE A 135 -7.32 -3.71 -6.58
N TYR A 136 -8.18 -2.71 -6.73
CA TYR A 136 -9.51 -2.70 -6.12
C TYR A 136 -10.33 -3.94 -6.50
N ASN A 137 -10.30 -4.36 -7.78
CA ASN A 137 -11.01 -5.54 -8.25
C ASN A 137 -10.47 -6.87 -7.68
N GLN A 138 -9.21 -6.89 -7.23
CA GLN A 138 -8.58 -8.02 -6.56
C GLN A 138 -8.86 -8.05 -5.05
N MET A 139 -9.11 -6.89 -4.45
CA MET A 139 -9.52 -6.75 -3.05
C MET A 139 -10.99 -7.16 -2.88
N LYS A 140 -11.26 -8.45 -2.70
CA LYS A 140 -12.62 -9.00 -2.67
C LYS A 140 -13.41 -8.82 -1.37
N GLU A 141 -12.91 -8.10 -0.35
CA GLU A 141 -13.60 -8.00 0.94
C GLU A 141 -13.60 -6.57 1.49
N GLY A 142 -14.66 -6.23 2.23
CA GLY A 142 -14.87 -4.93 2.85
C GLY A 142 -13.80 -4.58 3.89
N ILE A 143 -13.73 -3.31 4.26
CA ILE A 143 -12.72 -2.79 5.20
C ILE A 143 -12.97 -3.33 6.61
N GLU A 144 -11.93 -3.87 7.24
CA GLU A 144 -11.97 -4.35 8.62
C GLU A 144 -12.19 -3.18 9.59
N VAL A 145 -13.05 -3.40 10.58
CA VAL A 145 -13.35 -2.41 11.63
C VAL A 145 -12.90 -2.96 12.96
N LYS A 146 -12.18 -2.14 13.71
CA LYS A 146 -11.76 -2.42 15.08
C LYS A 146 -12.35 -1.38 16.03
N GLU A 147 -12.96 -1.90 17.10
CA GLU A 147 -13.43 -1.13 18.26
C GLU A 147 -12.23 -0.71 19.12
#